data_AF-A0A6P8G4W4-F1
#
_entry.id   AF-A0A6P8G4W4-F1
#
_cell.length_a   1.000
_cell.length_b   1.000
_cell.length_c   1.000
_cell.angle_alpha   90.00
_cell.angle_beta   90.00
_cell.angle_gamma   90.00
#
_symmetry.space_group_name_H-M   'P 1'
#
loop_
_entity.id
_entity.type
_entity.pdbx_description
1 polymer ?
#
loop_
_entity_poly.entity_id
_entity_poly.type
_entity_poly.pdbx_seq_one_letter_code
_entity_poly.pdbx_strand_id
1 'polypeptide(L)'
;MPDKVLQRGWLIPQGQSFNVGTTGAKVFSGPAQEEFGYTVQQFTNHQGKWLLVGSPWSGSPGNRKGDIYKCDITGPGSSCERLNLRNSVTISDVENINVNMSLGSMLTHLTHETFMTCGPLWAQRCGSHFFLPGVCVEVSSHFSSLHAFVPVRLNCGPVDLMIVLDGSDSIYPWQPVIAFLRKLLENLEIGPDKTQVSVMQYAVDTSFEFRFNSYGSKESMLAAVSNMDQKRGDRTNTFSAIRFASEYAFLPQSGGRPGASKVMVVVSDGESNDIVIRDQVIAACEKERITRFSIAVLGYYSRNNIDPKTLITEMESIASAPTERHYFHVAAEEALLEIAATLGDRIFNIEGTGKGEDFQMEFAQAGFSAHQTSKDVVMLGAVGAYGWSGTVVHQKGQNFDVLPEKAFENILDNKNHSAYLGYSVTSLRHGSTEYLVAGAPRANHTGLVVVYTVDSTGQASIRDTQRGTQIGSYFGSVLCPLDVNKDGVTDVLLVGAPMFMSEEKKERGKVYLFAVTDGILSDQGFLEGPSAVENARFGMAISAVPDLNLDGFSDVVVGAPLEDNSRGVVYVYFGDKTTVRLQHSQRIAGLKVDPGMQYFGRSLDGSGDLNGDTIPDISVGAYGKAVQLW
;
A
#
# COMPACT_ATOMS: atom_id res chain seq x y z
N MET A 1 58.12 29.45 59.42
CA MET A 1 57.43 28.47 58.55
C MET A 1 56.00 28.96 58.41
N PRO A 2 55.57 29.42 57.23
CA PRO A 2 54.25 30.03 57.07
C PRO A 2 53.19 28.97 56.72
N ASP A 3 52.03 29.12 57.36
CA ASP A 3 50.84 28.29 57.19
C ASP A 3 50.16 28.55 55.84
N LYS A 4 49.72 27.44 55.22
CA LYS A 4 49.15 27.36 53.88
C LYS A 4 47.72 27.93 53.85
N VAL A 5 47.48 28.77 52.84
CA VAL A 5 46.18 29.25 52.39
C VAL A 5 45.36 28.09 51.81
N LEU A 6 44.15 27.89 52.32
CA LEU A 6 43.12 27.00 51.77
C LEU A 6 42.50 27.62 50.51
N GLN A 7 42.86 27.12 49.33
CA GLN A 7 42.07 27.33 48.11
C GLN A 7 40.82 26.43 48.15
N ARG A 8 39.65 27.04 48.38
CA ARG A 8 38.37 26.41 48.05
C ARG A 8 38.20 26.44 46.52
N GLY A 9 38.45 25.31 45.89
CA GLY A 9 38.06 25.09 44.49
C GLY A 9 36.54 25.09 44.37
N TRP A 10 36.00 25.99 43.57
CA TRP A 10 34.62 25.95 43.14
C TRP A 10 34.49 24.85 42.08
N LEU A 11 33.79 23.77 42.40
CA LEU A 11 33.29 22.83 41.41
C LEU A 11 32.21 23.57 40.60
N ILE A 12 32.55 23.96 39.38
CA ILE A 12 31.58 24.37 38.38
C ILE A 12 30.74 23.11 38.08
N PRO A 13 29.41 23.12 38.23
CA PRO A 13 28.57 22.02 37.76
C PRO A 13 28.89 21.78 36.29
N GLN A 14 29.18 20.53 35.92
CA GLN A 14 29.44 20.12 34.53
C GLN A 14 28.45 20.83 33.61
N GLY A 15 28.93 21.77 32.81
CA GLY A 15 28.13 22.34 31.74
C GLY A 15 27.76 21.19 30.83
N GLN A 16 26.46 20.90 30.69
CA GLN A 16 25.99 20.05 29.61
C GLN A 16 26.32 20.80 28.32
N SER A 17 27.43 20.43 27.68
CA SER A 17 27.77 20.90 26.34
C SER A 17 26.71 20.39 25.39
N PHE A 18 26.04 21.32 24.71
CA PHE A 18 25.15 21.04 23.59
C PHE A 18 26.00 20.98 22.33
N ASN A 19 25.78 19.97 21.49
CA ASN A 19 26.61 19.76 20.31
C ASN A 19 25.94 20.22 19.01
N VAL A 20 24.60 20.31 18.99
CA VAL A 20 23.87 20.80 17.83
C VAL A 20 23.61 22.30 17.98
N GLY A 21 24.28 23.10 17.17
CA GLY A 21 24.17 24.53 17.08
C GLY A 21 22.90 24.99 16.37
N THR A 22 22.16 25.91 17.01
CA THR A 22 21.08 26.65 16.32
C THR A 22 21.58 27.94 15.67
N THR A 23 22.75 28.42 16.08
CA THR A 23 23.35 29.64 15.53
C THR A 23 23.95 29.32 14.17
N GLY A 24 23.55 30.06 13.14
CA GLY A 24 24.01 29.82 11.77
C GLY A 24 23.23 28.72 11.03
N ALA A 25 22.21 28.13 11.65
CA ALA A 25 21.30 27.19 10.99
C ALA A 25 20.75 27.78 9.68
N LYS A 26 20.68 26.96 8.63
CA LYS A 26 20.09 27.37 7.35
C LYS A 26 18.61 27.02 7.33
N VAL A 27 17.78 27.99 6.97
CA VAL A 27 16.34 27.81 6.85
C VAL A 27 15.92 28.00 5.40
N PHE A 28 15.53 26.91 4.77
CA PHE A 28 14.97 26.88 3.43
C PHE A 28 13.46 27.04 3.50
N SER A 29 12.90 27.95 2.71
CA SER A 29 11.46 28.20 2.65
C SER A 29 10.89 27.75 1.31
N GLY A 30 9.71 27.14 1.35
CA GLY A 30 8.96 26.72 0.17
C GLY A 30 7.45 26.91 0.36
N PRO A 31 6.62 26.51 -0.62
CA PRO A 31 5.18 26.71 -0.55
C PRO A 31 4.54 25.83 0.53
N ALA A 32 4.01 26.44 1.60
CA ALA A 32 3.40 25.71 2.73
C ALA A 32 2.16 24.90 2.33
N GLN A 33 1.31 25.46 1.46
CA GLN A 33 0.13 24.79 0.90
C GLN A 33 0.44 23.56 0.03
N GLU A 34 1.70 23.39 -0.36
CA GLU A 34 2.21 22.24 -1.10
C GLU A 34 2.88 21.21 -0.18
N GLU A 35 2.81 21.41 1.14
CA GLU A 35 3.45 20.58 2.16
C GLU A 35 4.97 20.49 1.98
N PHE A 36 5.62 21.57 1.52
CA PHE A 36 7.09 21.63 1.48
C PHE A 36 7.67 21.36 2.87
N GLY A 37 8.61 20.43 2.97
CA GLY A 37 9.18 19.97 4.24
C GLY A 37 8.49 18.72 4.80
N TYR A 38 7.64 18.04 4.02
CA TYR A 38 6.97 16.80 4.43
C TYR A 38 7.96 15.65 4.66
N THR A 39 8.92 15.50 3.75
CA THR A 39 10.09 14.63 3.90
C THR A 39 11.36 15.44 3.68
N VAL A 40 12.44 15.02 4.33
CA VAL A 40 13.78 15.59 4.13
C VAL A 40 14.79 14.46 4.01
N GLN A 41 15.80 14.63 3.17
CA GLN A 41 16.91 13.69 3.03
C GLN A 41 18.18 14.44 2.63
N GLN A 42 19.28 14.18 3.31
CA GLN A 42 20.60 14.68 2.98
C GLN A 42 21.13 13.93 1.76
N PHE A 43 21.76 14.65 0.83
CA PHE A 43 22.29 14.04 -0.38
C PHE A 43 23.58 14.71 -0.81
N THR A 44 24.62 13.92 -1.05
CA THR A 44 25.92 14.42 -1.53
C THR A 44 26.23 13.78 -2.87
N ASN A 45 26.65 14.61 -3.82
CA ASN A 45 27.11 14.17 -5.14
C ASN A 45 28.36 14.95 -5.55
N HIS A 46 28.85 14.69 -6.76
CA HIS A 46 30.00 15.40 -7.33
C HIS A 46 29.77 16.91 -7.55
N GLN A 47 28.52 17.39 -7.54
CA GLN A 47 28.17 18.81 -7.69
C GLN A 47 28.13 19.56 -6.36
N GLY A 48 28.03 18.85 -5.24
CA GLY A 48 27.99 19.44 -3.91
C GLY A 48 27.13 18.66 -2.94
N LYS A 49 26.73 19.36 -1.88
CA LYS A 49 25.93 18.84 -0.78
C LYS A 49 24.56 19.50 -0.81
N TRP A 50 23.53 18.68 -0.67
CA TRP A 50 22.15 19.06 -0.94
C TRP A 50 21.24 18.57 0.17
N LEU A 51 20.18 19.33 0.42
CA LEU A 51 19.03 18.87 1.18
C LEU A 51 17.87 18.64 0.21
N LEU A 52 17.47 17.38 0.05
CA LEU A 52 16.27 17.01 -0.70
C LEU A 52 15.05 17.24 0.19
N VAL A 53 14.02 17.88 -0.38
CA VAL A 53 12.80 18.21 0.35
C VAL A 53 11.58 17.78 -0.45
N GLY A 54 10.79 16.87 0.12
CA GLY A 54 9.52 16.45 -0.46
C GLY A 54 8.43 17.50 -0.27
N SER A 55 7.60 17.66 -1.30
CA SER A 55 6.44 18.53 -1.32
C SER A 55 5.28 17.78 -2.00
N PRO A 56 4.65 16.82 -1.28
CA PRO A 56 3.68 15.91 -1.88
C PRO A 56 2.44 16.60 -2.44
N TRP A 57 2.13 17.82 -2.01
CA TRP A 57 0.99 18.57 -2.57
C TRP A 57 1.40 19.60 -3.62
N SER A 58 2.59 19.49 -4.20
CA SER A 58 3.00 20.43 -5.26
C SER A 58 2.03 20.44 -6.44
N GLY A 59 1.59 21.65 -6.82
CA GLY A 59 0.52 21.90 -7.79
C GLY A 59 -0.89 22.12 -7.18
N SER A 60 -1.01 22.11 -5.85
CA SER A 60 -2.23 22.53 -5.12
C SER A 60 -2.62 23.99 -5.42
N PRO A 61 -3.93 24.36 -5.46
CA PRO A 61 -5.10 23.52 -5.18
C PRO A 61 -5.59 22.71 -6.39
N GLY A 62 -5.02 22.93 -7.59
CA GLY A 62 -5.51 22.33 -8.82
C GLY A 62 -5.14 20.85 -8.97
N ASN A 63 -3.85 20.52 -8.86
CA ASN A 63 -3.35 19.16 -9.10
C ASN A 63 -2.21 18.83 -8.15
N ARG A 64 -2.47 18.00 -7.14
CA ARG A 64 -1.48 17.60 -6.11
C ARG A 64 -0.59 16.46 -6.62
N LYS A 65 0.06 16.67 -7.77
CA LYS A 65 1.02 15.69 -8.32
C LYS A 65 2.14 15.38 -7.32
N GLY A 66 2.56 16.40 -6.57
CA GLY A 66 3.73 16.32 -5.71
C GLY A 66 5.03 16.47 -6.49
N ASP A 67 6.10 16.82 -5.80
CA ASP A 67 7.44 16.97 -6.35
C ASP A 67 8.51 16.95 -5.24
N ILE A 68 9.77 16.99 -5.66
CA ILE A 68 10.94 17.08 -4.80
C ILE A 68 11.72 18.34 -5.17
N TYR A 69 12.28 18.97 -4.15
CA TYR A 69 13.18 20.11 -4.28
C TYR A 69 14.58 19.69 -3.87
N LYS A 70 15.60 20.22 -4.53
CA LYS A 70 16.99 20.20 -4.04
C LYS A 70 17.33 21.58 -3.50
N CYS A 71 17.85 21.64 -2.29
CA CYS A 71 18.26 22.86 -1.63
C CYS A 71 19.78 22.88 -1.48
N ASP A 72 20.42 23.95 -1.93
CA ASP A 72 21.88 24.07 -1.91
C ASP A 72 22.37 24.38 -0.49
N ILE A 73 23.17 23.48 0.07
CA ILE A 73 23.72 23.61 1.42
C ILE A 73 25.02 24.41 1.44
N THR A 74 25.76 24.47 0.33
CA THR A 74 27.07 25.15 0.30
C THR A 74 26.96 26.61 -0.17
N GLY A 75 25.92 26.95 -0.94
CA GLY A 75 25.66 28.30 -1.41
C GLY A 75 25.43 29.33 -0.29
N PRO A 76 25.69 30.63 -0.52
CA PRO A 76 25.52 31.68 0.49
C PRO A 76 24.05 31.98 0.86
N GLY A 77 23.09 31.50 0.06
CA GLY A 77 21.66 31.68 0.27
C GLY A 77 20.95 30.41 0.75
N SER A 78 19.63 30.51 0.89
CA SER A 78 18.74 29.40 1.21
C SER A 78 17.81 29.09 0.03
N SER A 79 18.40 28.86 -1.14
CA SER A 79 17.66 28.59 -2.37
C SER A 79 17.36 27.10 -2.55
N CYS A 80 16.15 26.80 -3.01
CA CYS A 80 15.74 25.46 -3.42
C CYS A 80 15.21 25.48 -4.85
N GLU A 81 15.60 24.48 -5.63
CA GLU A 81 15.15 24.26 -7.00
C GLU A 81 14.24 23.04 -7.04
N ARG A 82 13.08 23.16 -7.68
CA ARG A 82 12.17 22.03 -7.91
C ARG A 82 12.71 21.15 -9.02
N LEU A 83 12.76 19.83 -8.79
CA LEU A 83 13.30 18.87 -9.74
C LEU A 83 12.36 18.56 -10.91
N ASN A 84 11.04 18.83 -10.78
CA ASN A 84 10.04 18.57 -11.81
C ASN A 84 9.94 17.09 -12.22
N LEU A 85 10.24 16.17 -11.30
CA LEU A 85 10.21 14.71 -11.53
C LEU A 85 8.80 14.21 -11.86
N ARG A 86 7.77 14.92 -11.41
CA ARG A 86 6.37 14.65 -11.77
C ARG A 86 6.07 14.63 -13.28
N ASN A 87 6.94 15.22 -14.10
CA ASN A 87 6.79 15.24 -15.55
C ASN A 87 7.36 13.98 -16.21
N SER A 88 8.22 13.22 -15.52
CA SER A 88 8.80 11.97 -16.02
C SER A 88 8.04 10.72 -15.58
N VAL A 89 7.02 10.86 -14.73
CA VAL A 89 6.15 9.75 -14.30
C VAL A 89 5.21 9.39 -15.44
N THR A 90 5.63 8.45 -16.29
CA THR A 90 4.80 7.85 -17.33
C THR A 90 5.10 6.36 -17.39
N ILE A 91 4.07 5.55 -17.20
CA ILE A 91 4.15 4.09 -17.25
C ILE A 91 3.60 3.64 -18.60
N SER A 92 4.41 2.93 -19.38
CA SER A 92 3.96 2.36 -20.66
C SER A 92 2.87 1.32 -20.46
N ASP A 93 2.04 1.13 -21.49
CA ASP A 93 1.03 0.07 -21.57
C ASP A 93 -0.10 0.15 -20.52
N VAL A 94 -0.27 1.29 -19.85
CA VAL A 94 -1.38 1.57 -18.93
C VAL A 94 -1.92 2.99 -19.11
N GLU A 95 -3.19 3.21 -18.77
CA GLU A 95 -3.77 4.55 -18.74
C GLU A 95 -3.42 5.24 -17.40
N ASN A 96 -2.52 6.23 -17.48
CA ASN A 96 -1.95 6.92 -16.33
C ASN A 96 -2.89 8.00 -15.79
N ILE A 97 -3.19 7.98 -14.48
CA ILE A 97 -3.81 9.10 -13.77
C ILE A 97 -2.79 9.67 -12.78
N ASN A 98 -2.08 10.69 -13.24
CA ASN A 98 -1.00 11.32 -12.46
C ASN A 98 -1.51 12.43 -11.52
N VAL A 99 -2.83 12.67 -11.45
CA VAL A 99 -3.41 13.70 -10.58
C VAL A 99 -3.44 13.21 -9.14
N ASN A 100 -3.09 14.07 -8.18
CA ASN A 100 -3.10 13.76 -6.75
C ASN A 100 -2.16 12.61 -6.30
N MET A 101 -1.20 12.20 -7.15
CA MET A 101 -0.32 11.07 -6.86
C MET A 101 0.58 11.24 -5.63
N SER A 102 0.77 12.47 -5.17
CA SER A 102 1.52 12.82 -3.97
C SER A 102 2.99 12.36 -3.97
N LEU A 103 3.68 12.56 -5.10
CA LEU A 103 5.10 12.26 -5.23
C LEU A 103 5.93 13.10 -4.24
N GLY A 104 6.91 12.48 -3.59
CA GLY A 104 7.71 13.12 -2.53
C GLY A 104 7.17 12.87 -1.12
N SER A 105 6.13 12.04 -0.98
CA SER A 105 5.64 11.58 0.33
C SER A 105 6.62 10.64 1.04
N MET A 106 7.53 10.01 0.29
CA MET A 106 8.59 9.16 0.81
C MET A 106 9.88 9.39 0.02
N LEU A 107 11.01 9.42 0.73
CA LEU A 107 12.36 9.49 0.19
C LEU A 107 13.20 8.38 0.85
N THR A 108 13.99 7.66 0.06
CA THR A 108 15.00 6.74 0.56
C THR A 108 16.24 6.76 -0.31
N HIS A 109 17.41 6.58 0.30
CA HIS A 109 18.61 6.21 -0.44
C HIS A 109 18.45 4.82 -1.03
N LEU A 110 18.95 4.63 -2.25
CA LEU A 110 19.17 3.30 -2.85
C LEU A 110 20.65 2.96 -2.87
N THR A 111 21.48 3.95 -3.21
CA THR A 111 22.94 3.87 -3.15
C THR A 111 23.50 5.20 -2.65
N HIS A 112 24.82 5.32 -2.58
CA HIS A 112 25.46 6.62 -2.36
C HIS A 112 25.21 7.63 -3.48
N GLU A 113 24.85 7.17 -4.69
CA GLU A 113 24.66 8.03 -5.87
C GLU A 113 23.20 8.14 -6.33
N THR A 114 22.30 7.29 -5.83
CA THR A 114 20.91 7.23 -6.28
C THR A 114 19.94 7.23 -5.11
N PHE A 115 18.79 7.84 -5.32
CA PHE A 115 17.69 7.85 -4.37
C PHE A 115 16.37 7.54 -5.06
N MET A 116 15.38 7.18 -4.27
CA MET A 116 14.04 6.88 -4.75
C MET A 116 13.02 7.77 -4.05
N THR A 117 12.01 8.16 -4.81
CA THR A 117 10.80 8.78 -4.27
C THR A 117 9.57 8.03 -4.77
N CYS A 118 8.50 8.01 -3.97
CA CYS A 118 7.25 7.38 -4.36
C CYS A 118 6.05 8.33 -4.25
N GLY A 119 5.03 8.03 -5.04
CA GLY A 119 3.70 8.65 -5.07
C GLY A 119 2.65 7.56 -4.82
N PRO A 120 2.33 7.23 -3.56
CA PRO A 120 1.46 6.10 -3.22
C PRO A 120 0.00 6.29 -3.66
N LEU A 121 -0.38 7.51 -4.08
CA LEU A 121 -1.72 7.82 -4.58
C LEU A 121 -1.78 7.92 -6.12
N TRP A 122 -0.71 7.49 -6.81
CA TRP A 122 -0.77 7.37 -8.27
C TRP A 122 -1.83 6.36 -8.67
N ALA A 123 -2.62 6.72 -9.67
CA ALA A 123 -3.74 5.91 -10.12
C ALA A 123 -3.53 5.34 -11.52
N GLN A 124 -3.97 4.09 -11.69
CA GLN A 124 -4.12 3.43 -12.99
C GLN A 124 -5.60 3.42 -13.35
N ARG A 125 -5.97 3.86 -14.56
CA ARG A 125 -7.33 3.68 -15.07
C ARG A 125 -7.46 2.32 -15.73
N CYS A 126 -8.57 1.66 -15.44
CA CYS A 126 -8.99 0.42 -16.06
C CYS A 126 -10.47 0.60 -16.37
N GLY A 127 -10.84 0.61 -17.65
CA GLY A 127 -12.19 0.97 -18.12
C GLY A 127 -12.67 2.31 -17.54
N SER A 128 -13.81 2.29 -16.86
CA SER A 128 -14.42 3.45 -16.21
C SER A 128 -13.93 3.70 -14.77
N HIS A 129 -13.16 2.77 -14.19
CA HIS A 129 -12.69 2.82 -12.80
C HIS A 129 -11.21 3.17 -12.71
N PHE A 130 -10.77 3.59 -11.52
CA PHE A 130 -9.37 3.82 -11.23
C PHE A 130 -8.96 3.13 -9.94
N PHE A 131 -7.73 2.67 -9.92
CA PHE A 131 -7.12 1.94 -8.83
C PHE A 131 -5.85 2.65 -8.37
N LEU A 132 -5.42 2.45 -7.13
CA LEU A 132 -4.28 3.14 -6.49
C LEU A 132 -3.15 2.16 -6.15
N PRO A 133 -2.45 1.59 -7.14
CA PRO A 133 -1.33 0.69 -6.88
C PRO A 133 -0.08 1.42 -6.36
N GLY A 134 0.03 2.73 -6.58
CA GLY A 134 1.21 3.54 -6.26
C GLY A 134 2.29 3.50 -7.37
N VAL A 135 3.19 4.47 -7.35
CA VAL A 135 4.31 4.58 -8.30
C VAL A 135 5.58 5.02 -7.58
N CYS A 136 6.73 4.57 -8.05
CA CYS A 136 8.04 5.02 -7.57
C CYS A 136 8.91 5.47 -8.74
N VAL A 137 9.85 6.37 -8.45
CA VAL A 137 10.81 6.92 -9.40
C VAL A 137 12.20 6.80 -8.80
N GLU A 138 13.10 6.15 -9.54
CA GLU A 138 14.51 6.15 -9.24
C GLU A 138 15.18 7.38 -9.87
N VAL A 139 16.03 8.05 -9.08
CA VAL A 139 16.65 9.32 -9.45
C VAL A 139 18.17 9.21 -9.32
N SER A 140 18.86 9.70 -10.35
CA SER A 140 20.32 9.69 -10.43
C SER A 140 20.97 10.77 -9.56
N SER A 141 22.30 10.66 -9.42
CA SER A 141 23.13 11.68 -8.78
C SER A 141 23.09 13.05 -9.47
N HIS A 142 22.59 13.14 -10.71
CA HIS A 142 22.41 14.38 -11.44
C HIS A 142 20.98 14.92 -11.35
N PHE A 143 20.16 14.35 -10.46
CA PHE A 143 18.75 14.70 -10.26
C PHE A 143 17.85 14.46 -11.49
N SER A 144 18.27 13.54 -12.37
CA SER A 144 17.45 13.09 -13.50
C SER A 144 16.72 11.80 -13.15
N SER A 145 15.45 11.71 -13.59
CA SER A 145 14.67 10.48 -13.51
C SER A 145 15.33 9.39 -14.35
N LEU A 146 15.71 8.28 -13.72
CA LEU A 146 16.24 7.11 -14.41
C LEU A 146 15.10 6.26 -14.98
N HIS A 147 14.17 5.85 -14.11
CA HIS A 147 13.02 5.05 -14.48
C HIS A 147 11.88 5.24 -13.47
N ALA A 148 10.65 5.25 -13.97
CA ALA A 148 9.44 5.22 -13.14
C ALA A 148 8.79 3.84 -13.26
N PHE A 149 8.36 3.26 -12.14
CA PHE A 149 7.77 1.92 -12.12
C PHE A 149 6.60 1.83 -11.14
N VAL A 150 5.71 0.89 -11.42
CA VAL A 150 4.59 0.52 -10.56
C VAL A 150 4.98 -0.77 -9.86
N PRO A 151 5.17 -0.77 -8.52
CA PRO A 151 5.60 -1.98 -7.80
C PRO A 151 4.60 -3.13 -7.92
N VAL A 152 3.32 -2.80 -8.05
CA VAL A 152 2.24 -3.76 -8.22
C VAL A 152 1.39 -3.39 -9.42
N ARG A 153 1.76 -3.91 -10.59
CA ARG A 153 1.06 -3.62 -11.84
C ARG A 153 -0.28 -4.36 -11.87
N LEU A 154 -1.36 -3.62 -12.13
CA LEU A 154 -2.67 -4.20 -12.36
C LEU A 154 -2.82 -4.58 -13.82
N ASN A 155 -3.20 -5.83 -14.08
CA ASN A 155 -3.42 -6.33 -15.43
C ASN A 155 -4.85 -5.99 -15.86
N CYS A 156 -5.01 -4.80 -16.43
CA CYS A 156 -6.28 -4.35 -16.97
C CYS A 156 -6.50 -4.83 -18.40
N GLY A 157 -6.38 -6.15 -18.55
CA GLY A 157 -6.46 -6.85 -19.82
C GLY A 157 -7.89 -7.04 -20.31
N PRO A 158 -8.05 -7.42 -21.58
CA PRO A 158 -9.37 -7.70 -22.15
C PRO A 158 -10.11 -8.82 -21.38
N VAL A 159 -11.45 -8.77 -21.35
CA VAL A 159 -12.30 -9.84 -20.81
C VAL A 159 -13.15 -10.47 -21.89
N ASP A 160 -13.18 -11.79 -21.92
CA ASP A 160 -14.13 -12.57 -22.71
C ASP A 160 -15.24 -13.06 -21.77
N LEU A 161 -16.44 -12.50 -21.91
CA LEU A 161 -17.62 -12.80 -21.09
C LEU A 161 -18.60 -13.74 -21.82
N MET A 162 -18.68 -14.98 -21.36
CA MET A 162 -19.60 -16.00 -21.88
C MET A 162 -20.86 -16.09 -21.01
N ILE A 163 -22.03 -15.78 -21.57
CA ILE A 163 -23.31 -15.88 -20.85
C ILE A 163 -24.04 -17.15 -21.27
N VAL A 164 -24.28 -18.05 -20.33
CA VAL A 164 -24.93 -19.36 -20.50
C VAL A 164 -26.32 -19.29 -19.89
N LEU A 165 -27.34 -19.26 -20.74
CA LEU A 165 -28.73 -19.04 -20.34
C LEU A 165 -29.54 -20.32 -20.45
N ASP A 166 -30.23 -20.66 -19.38
CA ASP A 166 -31.30 -21.65 -19.42
C ASP A 166 -32.46 -21.09 -20.23
N GLY A 167 -32.77 -21.75 -21.35
CA GLY A 167 -33.87 -21.43 -22.24
C GLY A 167 -34.96 -22.49 -22.22
N SER A 168 -34.98 -23.37 -21.22
CA SER A 168 -36.01 -24.41 -21.05
C SER A 168 -37.40 -23.81 -20.78
N ASP A 169 -38.43 -24.65 -20.85
CA ASP A 169 -39.83 -24.22 -20.71
C ASP A 169 -40.20 -23.80 -19.26
N SER A 170 -39.36 -24.08 -18.26
CA SER A 170 -39.58 -23.66 -16.86
C SER A 170 -39.38 -22.15 -16.67
N ILE A 171 -38.43 -21.55 -17.40
CA ILE A 171 -38.19 -20.11 -17.38
C ILE A 171 -39.38 -19.39 -18.00
N TYR A 172 -40.22 -18.81 -17.15
CA TYR A 172 -41.39 -18.07 -17.60
C TYR A 172 -41.76 -16.95 -16.62
N PRO A 173 -41.92 -15.70 -17.08
CA PRO A 173 -41.81 -15.24 -18.47
C PRO A 173 -40.35 -15.06 -18.95
N TRP A 174 -40.10 -15.16 -20.26
CA TRP A 174 -38.75 -14.98 -20.86
C TRP A 174 -38.27 -13.53 -20.93
N GLN A 175 -39.20 -12.58 -21.07
CA GLN A 175 -38.88 -11.16 -21.28
C GLN A 175 -37.97 -10.52 -20.21
N PRO A 176 -38.12 -10.84 -18.90
CA PRO A 176 -37.17 -10.39 -17.88
C PRO A 176 -35.72 -10.83 -18.11
N VAL A 177 -35.48 -12.01 -18.68
CA VAL A 177 -34.11 -12.48 -19.00
C VAL A 177 -33.48 -11.59 -20.06
N ILE A 178 -34.24 -11.23 -21.11
CA ILE A 178 -33.80 -10.28 -22.14
C ILE A 178 -33.53 -8.90 -21.54
N ALA A 179 -34.40 -8.43 -20.65
CA ALA A 179 -34.23 -7.15 -19.98
C ALA A 179 -32.97 -7.11 -19.09
N PHE A 180 -32.71 -8.20 -18.35
CA PHE A 180 -31.50 -8.41 -17.57
C PHE A 180 -30.24 -8.36 -18.44
N LEU A 181 -30.20 -9.15 -19.52
CA LEU A 181 -29.06 -9.17 -20.44
C LEU A 181 -28.77 -7.78 -21.00
N ARG A 182 -29.81 -7.10 -21.50
CA ARG A 182 -29.67 -5.74 -22.05
C ARG A 182 -29.09 -4.79 -21.00
N LYS A 183 -29.60 -4.83 -19.78
CA LYS A 183 -29.13 -3.96 -18.68
C LYS A 183 -27.69 -4.26 -18.26
N LEU A 184 -27.31 -5.54 -18.21
CA LEU A 184 -25.94 -5.96 -17.92
C LEU A 184 -24.97 -5.43 -18.99
N LEU A 185 -25.29 -5.66 -20.27
CA LEU A 185 -24.45 -5.22 -21.40
C LEU A 185 -24.35 -3.70 -21.51
N GLU A 186 -25.42 -2.97 -21.16
CA GLU A 186 -25.42 -1.50 -21.07
C GLU A 186 -24.39 -0.97 -20.08
N ASN A 187 -24.07 -1.72 -19.01
CA ASN A 187 -23.08 -1.31 -18.01
C ASN A 187 -21.64 -1.70 -18.37
N LEU A 188 -21.43 -2.59 -19.34
CA LEU A 188 -20.09 -3.06 -19.74
C LEU A 188 -19.48 -2.20 -20.85
N GLU A 189 -18.15 -2.04 -20.83
CA GLU A 189 -17.39 -1.40 -21.90
C GLU A 189 -17.02 -2.40 -23.01
N ILE A 190 -17.90 -2.56 -23.99
CA ILE A 190 -17.71 -3.52 -25.09
C ILE A 190 -16.78 -2.94 -26.16
N GLY A 191 -15.74 -3.69 -26.54
CA GLY A 191 -14.81 -3.28 -27.58
C GLY A 191 -13.74 -4.35 -27.92
N PRO A 192 -13.01 -4.18 -29.04
CA PRO A 192 -12.04 -5.17 -29.52
C PRO A 192 -10.90 -5.44 -28.54
N ASP A 193 -10.47 -4.41 -27.81
CA ASP A 193 -9.39 -4.47 -26.80
C ASP A 193 -9.94 -4.41 -25.35
N LYS A 194 -11.26 -4.48 -25.17
CA LYS A 194 -11.95 -4.39 -23.87
C LYS A 194 -12.75 -5.67 -23.60
N THR A 195 -13.97 -5.57 -23.08
CA THR A 195 -14.89 -6.71 -22.93
C THR A 195 -15.43 -7.15 -24.29
N GLN A 196 -15.38 -8.45 -24.58
CA GLN A 196 -16.14 -9.09 -25.66
C GLN A 196 -17.15 -10.06 -25.05
N VAL A 197 -18.33 -10.18 -25.65
CA VAL A 197 -19.42 -10.99 -25.10
C VAL A 197 -19.88 -12.04 -26.10
N SER A 198 -20.12 -13.24 -25.58
CA SER A 198 -20.73 -14.36 -26.29
C SER A 198 -21.93 -14.85 -25.49
N VAL A 199 -23.02 -15.24 -26.16
CA VAL A 199 -24.24 -15.71 -25.50
C VAL A 199 -24.65 -17.06 -26.06
N MET A 200 -25.00 -17.99 -25.18
CA MET A 200 -25.61 -19.26 -25.54
C MET A 200 -26.89 -19.51 -24.75
N GLN A 201 -27.78 -20.27 -25.36
CA GLN A 201 -28.93 -20.85 -24.70
C GLN A 201 -28.78 -22.37 -24.61
N TYR A 202 -29.31 -22.96 -23.55
CA TYR A 202 -29.41 -24.41 -23.39
C TYR A 202 -30.77 -24.85 -22.86
N ALA A 203 -31.16 -26.07 -23.22
CA ALA A 203 -32.27 -26.81 -22.61
C ALA A 203 -31.92 -28.31 -22.73
N VAL A 204 -32.54 -29.02 -23.67
CA VAL A 204 -32.14 -30.38 -24.06
C VAL A 204 -30.78 -30.36 -24.78
N ASP A 205 -30.60 -29.44 -25.71
CA ASP A 205 -29.36 -29.18 -26.46
C ASP A 205 -28.83 -27.77 -26.16
N THR A 206 -27.60 -27.46 -26.61
CA THR A 206 -26.95 -26.16 -26.41
C THR A 206 -26.64 -25.51 -27.75
N SER A 207 -26.91 -24.22 -27.89
CA SER A 207 -26.60 -23.45 -29.10
C SER A 207 -26.12 -22.04 -28.78
N PHE A 208 -25.15 -21.55 -29.55
CA PHE A 208 -24.76 -20.15 -29.51
C PHE A 208 -25.83 -19.28 -30.17
N GLU A 209 -26.26 -18.24 -29.48
CA GLU A 209 -27.00 -17.13 -30.10
C GLU A 209 -26.05 -16.26 -30.90
N PHE A 210 -24.88 -15.96 -30.30
CA PHE A 210 -23.77 -15.34 -30.99
C PHE A 210 -22.46 -15.58 -30.25
N ARG A 211 -21.35 -15.46 -30.98
CA ARG A 211 -19.97 -15.62 -30.51
C ARG A 211 -19.31 -14.28 -30.26
N PHE A 212 -18.13 -14.28 -29.61
CA PHE A 212 -17.37 -13.06 -29.31
C PHE A 212 -17.09 -12.19 -30.54
N ASN A 213 -16.84 -12.82 -31.69
CA ASN A 213 -16.55 -12.15 -32.97
C ASN A 213 -17.80 -11.85 -33.83
N SER A 214 -19.01 -12.01 -33.31
CA SER A 214 -20.24 -11.86 -34.11
C SER A 214 -20.69 -10.40 -34.29
N TYR A 215 -20.39 -9.52 -33.33
CA TYR A 215 -20.81 -8.12 -33.36
C TYR A 215 -19.64 -7.19 -33.09
N GLY A 216 -19.49 -6.17 -33.93
CA GLY A 216 -18.42 -5.17 -33.82
C GLY A 216 -18.77 -3.92 -33.01
N SER A 217 -20.04 -3.76 -32.60
CA SER A 217 -20.51 -2.60 -31.82
C SER A 217 -21.51 -3.00 -30.73
N LYS A 218 -21.51 -2.25 -29.64
CA LYS A 218 -22.43 -2.44 -28.51
C LYS A 218 -23.88 -2.30 -28.96
N GLU A 219 -24.18 -1.33 -29.82
CA GLU A 219 -25.52 -1.07 -30.35
C GLU A 219 -26.06 -2.29 -31.12
N SER A 220 -25.23 -2.87 -32.00
CA SER A 220 -25.62 -4.08 -32.75
C SER A 220 -25.85 -5.29 -31.85
N MET A 221 -25.07 -5.42 -30.77
CA MET A 221 -25.22 -6.51 -29.81
C MET A 221 -26.50 -6.36 -28.97
N LEU A 222 -26.80 -5.15 -28.49
CA LEU A 222 -28.03 -4.87 -27.75
C LEU A 222 -29.28 -5.12 -28.60
N ALA A 223 -29.20 -4.79 -29.91
CA ALA A 223 -30.27 -5.09 -30.86
C ALA A 223 -30.46 -6.60 -31.08
N ALA A 224 -29.37 -7.37 -31.14
CA ALA A 224 -29.42 -8.83 -31.25
C ALA A 224 -30.06 -9.47 -30.01
N VAL A 225 -29.66 -9.04 -28.81
CA VAL A 225 -30.24 -9.52 -27.56
C VAL A 225 -31.74 -9.20 -27.47
N SER A 226 -32.16 -8.01 -27.91
CA SER A 226 -33.56 -7.60 -27.85
C SER A 226 -34.49 -8.43 -28.74
N ASN A 227 -33.95 -9.13 -29.75
CA ASN A 227 -34.70 -9.97 -30.68
C ASN A 227 -34.51 -11.48 -30.43
N MET A 228 -33.90 -11.86 -29.29
CA MET A 228 -33.59 -13.24 -28.97
C MET A 228 -34.83 -13.99 -28.48
N ASP A 229 -35.17 -15.08 -29.18
CA ASP A 229 -36.26 -15.97 -28.80
C ASP A 229 -35.80 -17.04 -27.81
N GLN A 230 -36.70 -17.45 -26.91
CA GLN A 230 -36.45 -18.55 -25.97
C GLN A 230 -36.27 -19.87 -26.73
N LYS A 231 -35.22 -20.62 -26.41
CA LYS A 231 -34.89 -21.89 -27.07
C LYS A 231 -35.97 -22.97 -26.93
N ARG A 232 -36.62 -23.05 -25.76
CA ARG A 232 -37.61 -24.05 -25.35
C ARG A 232 -37.06 -25.47 -25.19
N GLY A 233 -37.70 -26.25 -24.33
CA GLY A 233 -37.33 -27.64 -24.06
C GLY A 233 -37.77 -28.12 -22.69
N ASP A 234 -37.96 -29.43 -22.56
CA ASP A 234 -38.50 -30.09 -21.35
C ASP A 234 -37.41 -30.56 -20.36
N ARG A 235 -36.15 -30.18 -20.59
CA ARG A 235 -34.99 -30.55 -19.77
C ARG A 235 -34.01 -29.39 -19.62
N THR A 236 -33.18 -29.51 -18.59
CA THR A 236 -32.15 -28.54 -18.23
C THR A 236 -30.82 -29.27 -18.09
N ASN A 237 -29.98 -29.25 -19.13
CA ASN A 237 -28.66 -29.92 -19.14
C ASN A 237 -27.53 -28.90 -18.84
N THR A 238 -27.47 -28.41 -17.60
CA THR A 238 -26.60 -27.29 -17.19
C THR A 238 -25.12 -27.61 -17.31
N PHE A 239 -24.67 -28.80 -16.87
CA PHE A 239 -23.24 -29.12 -16.88
C PHE A 239 -22.72 -29.43 -18.28
N SER A 240 -23.56 -29.99 -19.15
CA SER A 240 -23.24 -30.12 -20.57
C SER A 240 -23.09 -28.77 -21.25
N ALA A 241 -23.93 -27.79 -20.90
CA ALA A 241 -23.83 -26.43 -21.42
C ALA A 241 -22.53 -25.74 -20.95
N ILE A 242 -22.19 -25.86 -19.65
CA ILE A 242 -20.93 -25.33 -19.09
C ILE A 242 -19.73 -25.97 -19.77
N ARG A 243 -19.73 -27.30 -19.96
CA ARG A 243 -18.66 -28.00 -20.68
C ARG A 243 -18.51 -27.45 -22.10
N PHE A 244 -19.61 -27.37 -22.84
CA PHE A 244 -19.61 -26.87 -24.21
C PHE A 244 -19.10 -25.42 -24.28
N ALA A 245 -19.52 -24.55 -23.35
CA ALA A 245 -19.00 -23.19 -23.25
C ALA A 245 -17.49 -23.16 -22.98
N SER A 246 -17.01 -23.97 -22.03
CA SER A 246 -15.59 -24.03 -21.67
C SER A 246 -14.70 -24.52 -22.83
N GLU A 247 -15.19 -25.46 -23.63
CA GLU A 247 -14.45 -26.08 -24.74
C GLU A 247 -14.47 -25.22 -26.01
N TYR A 248 -15.57 -24.53 -26.30
CA TYR A 248 -15.79 -23.92 -27.62
C TYR A 248 -15.93 -22.40 -27.62
N ALA A 249 -16.41 -21.77 -26.54
CA ALA A 249 -16.64 -20.32 -26.57
C ALA A 249 -15.32 -19.54 -26.60
N PHE A 250 -14.35 -19.93 -25.78
CA PHE A 250 -13.08 -19.22 -25.62
C PHE A 250 -12.02 -19.60 -26.65
N LEU A 251 -12.38 -20.35 -27.69
CA LEU A 251 -11.47 -20.68 -28.79
C LEU A 251 -11.27 -19.45 -29.71
N PRO A 252 -10.07 -19.27 -30.30
CA PRO A 252 -9.83 -18.21 -31.29
C PRO A 252 -10.81 -18.23 -32.47
N GLN A 253 -11.28 -19.42 -32.85
CA GLN A 253 -12.27 -19.62 -33.92
C GLN A 253 -13.64 -19.01 -33.57
N SER A 254 -13.96 -18.94 -32.28
CA SER A 254 -15.17 -18.30 -31.74
C SER A 254 -14.92 -16.83 -31.33
N GLY A 255 -13.74 -16.29 -31.63
CA GLY A 255 -13.32 -14.94 -31.23
C GLY A 255 -12.66 -14.86 -29.85
N GLY A 256 -12.45 -15.98 -29.16
CA GLY A 256 -11.77 -16.01 -27.88
C GLY A 256 -10.31 -15.55 -27.96
N ARG A 257 -9.89 -14.69 -27.04
CA ARG A 257 -8.59 -14.03 -27.04
C ARG A 257 -7.64 -14.73 -26.04
N PRO A 258 -6.47 -15.23 -26.49
CA PRO A 258 -5.54 -15.98 -25.61
C PRO A 258 -5.05 -15.24 -24.36
N GLY A 259 -5.02 -13.91 -24.40
CA GLY A 259 -4.61 -13.06 -23.27
C GLY A 259 -5.77 -12.45 -22.48
N ALA A 260 -7.03 -12.77 -22.81
CA ALA A 260 -8.19 -12.23 -22.12
C ALA A 260 -8.57 -13.07 -20.90
N SER A 261 -9.05 -12.40 -19.86
CA SER A 261 -9.66 -13.04 -18.70
C SER A 261 -10.97 -13.71 -19.13
N LYS A 262 -11.09 -15.02 -18.86
CA LYS A 262 -12.28 -15.82 -19.23
C LYS A 262 -13.30 -15.76 -18.11
N VAL A 263 -14.46 -15.16 -18.36
CA VAL A 263 -15.57 -15.08 -17.41
C VAL A 263 -16.79 -15.79 -17.97
N MET A 264 -17.50 -16.55 -17.14
CA MET A 264 -18.72 -17.24 -17.50
C MET A 264 -19.84 -16.87 -16.53
N VAL A 265 -21.02 -16.55 -17.01
CA VAL A 265 -22.22 -16.29 -16.20
C VAL A 265 -23.27 -17.35 -16.55
N VAL A 266 -23.65 -18.18 -15.60
CA VAL A 266 -24.63 -19.26 -15.77
C VAL A 266 -25.93 -18.85 -15.09
N VAL A 267 -27.04 -18.88 -15.82
CA VAL A 267 -28.38 -18.56 -15.30
C VAL A 267 -29.27 -19.79 -15.47
N SER A 268 -29.98 -20.19 -14.41
CA SER A 268 -30.93 -21.32 -14.45
C SER A 268 -32.01 -21.19 -13.37
N ASP A 269 -33.19 -21.76 -13.64
CA ASP A 269 -34.31 -21.87 -12.70
C ASP A 269 -34.65 -23.31 -12.32
N GLY A 270 -33.85 -24.30 -12.74
CA GLY A 270 -34.15 -25.71 -12.59
C GLY A 270 -32.92 -26.56 -12.26
N GLU A 271 -33.12 -27.61 -11.47
CA GLU A 271 -32.09 -28.62 -11.20
C GLU A 271 -31.63 -29.30 -12.49
N SER A 272 -30.31 -29.48 -12.64
CA SER A 272 -29.78 -30.07 -13.86
C SER A 272 -30.08 -31.58 -13.94
N ASN A 273 -30.47 -32.03 -15.13
CA ASN A 273 -30.64 -33.43 -15.45
C ASN A 273 -29.31 -34.19 -15.63
N ASP A 274 -28.17 -33.49 -15.64
CA ASP A 274 -26.84 -34.06 -15.89
C ASP A 274 -25.81 -33.81 -14.76
N ILE A 275 -26.28 -33.62 -13.52
CA ILE A 275 -25.43 -33.39 -12.33
C ILE A 275 -24.29 -34.40 -12.13
N VAL A 276 -24.42 -35.61 -12.69
CA VAL A 276 -23.41 -36.67 -12.62
C VAL A 276 -22.04 -36.28 -13.21
N ILE A 277 -21.99 -35.31 -14.13
CA ILE A 277 -20.73 -34.83 -14.72
C ILE A 277 -20.18 -33.55 -14.07
N ARG A 278 -20.85 -33.02 -13.03
CA ARG A 278 -20.47 -31.76 -12.36
C ARG A 278 -18.99 -31.67 -12.04
N ASP A 279 -18.47 -32.61 -11.25
CA ASP A 279 -17.11 -32.51 -10.69
C ASP A 279 -16.05 -32.49 -11.80
N GLN A 280 -16.26 -33.24 -12.88
CA GLN A 280 -15.40 -33.24 -14.06
C GLN A 280 -15.41 -31.88 -14.76
N VAL A 281 -16.60 -31.30 -14.96
CA VAL A 281 -16.78 -30.04 -15.69
C VAL A 281 -16.22 -28.85 -14.89
N ILE A 282 -16.49 -28.80 -13.59
CA ILE A 282 -15.98 -27.73 -12.72
C ILE A 282 -14.45 -27.81 -12.60
N ALA A 283 -13.87 -29.01 -12.46
CA ALA A 283 -12.42 -29.19 -12.45
C ALA A 283 -11.77 -28.75 -13.77
N ALA A 284 -12.42 -29.00 -14.91
CA ALA A 284 -11.94 -28.53 -16.21
C ALA A 284 -11.97 -26.99 -16.31
N CYS A 285 -13.05 -26.35 -15.84
CA CYS A 285 -13.14 -24.90 -15.82
C CYS A 285 -12.07 -24.25 -14.94
N GLU A 286 -11.77 -24.84 -13.78
CA GLU A 286 -10.69 -24.35 -12.90
C GLU A 286 -9.31 -24.50 -13.54
N LYS A 287 -9.05 -25.63 -14.20
CA LYS A 287 -7.81 -25.85 -14.95
C LYS A 287 -7.61 -24.80 -16.06
N GLU A 288 -8.68 -24.44 -16.75
CA GLU A 288 -8.71 -23.40 -17.80
C GLU A 288 -8.80 -21.97 -17.25
N ARG A 289 -8.80 -21.82 -15.91
CA ARG A 289 -8.88 -20.55 -15.18
C ARG A 289 -10.12 -19.71 -15.53
N ILE A 290 -11.24 -20.34 -15.82
CA ILE A 290 -12.51 -19.66 -16.09
C ILE A 290 -13.14 -19.22 -14.77
N THR A 291 -13.36 -17.92 -14.58
CA THR A 291 -14.13 -17.38 -13.44
C THR A 291 -15.61 -17.53 -13.74
N ARG A 292 -16.38 -18.16 -12.84
CA ARG A 292 -17.78 -18.51 -13.09
C ARG A 292 -18.68 -17.84 -12.07
N PHE A 293 -19.70 -17.14 -12.56
CA PHE A 293 -20.85 -16.67 -11.79
C PHE A 293 -22.03 -17.59 -12.04
N SER A 294 -22.85 -17.82 -11.02
CA SER A 294 -24.09 -18.59 -11.14
C SER A 294 -25.26 -17.80 -10.54
N ILE A 295 -26.40 -17.83 -11.22
CA ILE A 295 -27.62 -17.11 -10.84
C ILE A 295 -28.78 -18.09 -10.80
N ALA A 296 -29.26 -18.41 -9.60
CA ALA A 296 -30.45 -19.22 -9.40
C ALA A 296 -31.72 -18.35 -9.48
N VAL A 297 -32.65 -18.69 -10.37
CA VAL A 297 -33.94 -18.02 -10.49
C VAL A 297 -35.00 -18.87 -9.79
N LEU A 298 -35.58 -18.37 -8.71
CA LEU A 298 -36.46 -19.16 -7.84
C LEU A 298 -37.95 -18.98 -8.16
N GLY A 299 -38.27 -18.38 -9.31
CA GLY A 299 -39.64 -18.08 -9.72
C GLY A 299 -40.49 -19.35 -9.83
N TYR A 300 -39.99 -20.37 -10.52
CA TYR A 300 -40.69 -21.66 -10.69
C TYR A 300 -40.94 -22.35 -9.34
N TYR A 301 -39.93 -22.39 -8.47
CA TYR A 301 -40.02 -23.00 -7.15
C TYR A 301 -41.04 -22.30 -6.26
N SER A 302 -41.02 -20.96 -6.26
CA SER A 302 -41.95 -20.14 -5.48
C SER A 302 -43.41 -20.31 -5.96
N ARG A 303 -43.64 -20.33 -7.28
CA ARG A 303 -44.98 -20.50 -7.87
C ARG A 303 -45.58 -21.89 -7.60
N ASN A 304 -44.74 -22.92 -7.51
CA ASN A 304 -45.16 -24.30 -7.30
C ASN A 304 -45.00 -24.79 -5.85
N ASN A 305 -44.58 -23.92 -4.92
CA ASN A 305 -44.35 -24.24 -3.51
C ASN A 305 -43.36 -25.42 -3.31
N ILE A 306 -42.26 -25.40 -4.08
CA ILE A 306 -41.17 -26.39 -4.06
C ILE A 306 -40.00 -25.82 -3.26
N ASP A 307 -39.33 -26.64 -2.46
CA ASP A 307 -38.11 -26.25 -1.73
C ASP A 307 -36.94 -26.02 -2.70
N PRO A 308 -36.36 -24.80 -2.79
CA PRO A 308 -35.28 -24.49 -3.73
C PRO A 308 -33.91 -25.00 -3.29
N LYS A 309 -33.79 -25.65 -2.13
CA LYS A 309 -32.49 -26.02 -1.54
C LYS A 309 -31.57 -26.79 -2.48
N THR A 310 -32.10 -27.74 -3.25
CA THR A 310 -31.29 -28.54 -4.18
C THR A 310 -30.71 -27.68 -5.31
N LEU A 311 -31.53 -26.82 -5.93
CA LEU A 311 -31.09 -25.87 -6.94
C LEU A 311 -30.04 -24.90 -6.38
N ILE A 312 -30.25 -24.39 -5.16
CA ILE A 312 -29.30 -23.48 -4.50
C ILE A 312 -27.93 -24.17 -4.37
N THR A 313 -27.90 -25.38 -3.80
CA THR A 313 -26.64 -26.14 -3.64
C THR A 313 -25.97 -26.46 -4.98
N GLU A 314 -26.75 -26.77 -6.01
CA GLU A 314 -26.22 -26.99 -7.35
C GLU A 314 -25.58 -25.72 -7.92
N MET A 315 -26.27 -24.59 -7.85
CA MET A 315 -25.78 -23.32 -8.39
C MET A 315 -24.58 -22.78 -7.59
N GLU A 316 -24.55 -22.95 -6.27
CA GLU A 316 -23.37 -22.67 -5.45
C GLU A 316 -22.15 -23.47 -5.89
N SER A 317 -22.34 -24.71 -6.35
CA SER A 317 -21.24 -25.57 -6.84
C SER A 317 -20.67 -25.15 -8.21
N ILE A 318 -21.44 -24.38 -8.99
CA ILE A 318 -21.00 -23.84 -10.29
C ILE A 318 -20.14 -22.59 -10.09
N ALA A 319 -20.50 -21.73 -9.14
CA ALA A 319 -19.80 -20.50 -8.82
C ALA A 319 -18.33 -20.75 -8.46
N SER A 320 -17.45 -19.85 -8.88
CA SER A 320 -16.06 -19.84 -8.44
C SER A 320 -15.95 -19.48 -6.96
N ALA A 321 -14.96 -20.05 -6.27
CA ALA A 321 -14.61 -19.59 -4.93
C ALA A 321 -14.09 -18.15 -5.01
N PRO A 322 -14.45 -17.28 -4.06
CA PRO A 322 -15.40 -17.49 -2.96
C PRO A 322 -16.85 -17.37 -3.44
N THR A 323 -17.68 -18.31 -3.02
CA THR A 323 -19.02 -18.56 -3.59
C THR A 323 -19.97 -17.40 -3.35
N GLU A 324 -19.94 -16.76 -2.19
CA GLU A 324 -20.74 -15.59 -1.79
C GLU A 324 -20.61 -14.39 -2.75
N ARG A 325 -19.55 -14.35 -3.57
CA ARG A 325 -19.32 -13.30 -4.58
C ARG A 325 -19.72 -13.68 -5.99
N HIS A 326 -19.75 -14.97 -6.26
CA HIS A 326 -19.98 -15.48 -7.59
C HIS A 326 -21.37 -16.10 -7.74
N TYR A 327 -22.03 -16.43 -6.63
CA TYR A 327 -23.38 -16.94 -6.56
C TYR A 327 -24.38 -15.83 -6.25
N PHE A 328 -25.49 -15.86 -6.99
CA PHE A 328 -26.65 -15.02 -6.78
C PHE A 328 -27.91 -15.87 -6.83
N HIS A 329 -28.94 -15.44 -6.13
CA HIS A 329 -30.29 -15.94 -6.34
C HIS A 329 -31.27 -14.78 -6.41
N VAL A 330 -32.35 -14.99 -7.15
CA VAL A 330 -33.44 -14.03 -7.29
C VAL A 330 -34.76 -14.74 -7.04
N ALA A 331 -35.70 -14.04 -6.41
CA ALA A 331 -36.99 -14.63 -6.05
C ALA A 331 -37.86 -14.98 -7.29
N ALA A 332 -37.69 -14.24 -8.38
CA ALA A 332 -38.40 -14.41 -9.64
C ALA A 332 -37.59 -13.83 -10.81
N GLU A 333 -38.04 -14.10 -12.03
CA GLU A 333 -37.41 -13.67 -13.28
C GLU A 333 -37.28 -12.14 -13.36
N GLU A 334 -38.29 -11.40 -12.89
CA GLU A 334 -38.31 -9.93 -12.89
C GLU A 334 -37.20 -9.32 -12.03
N ALA A 335 -36.81 -10.00 -10.94
CA ALA A 335 -35.78 -9.55 -10.02
C ALA A 335 -34.35 -9.69 -10.57
N LEU A 336 -34.16 -10.37 -11.72
CA LEU A 336 -32.87 -10.40 -12.42
C LEU A 336 -32.37 -8.97 -12.76
N LEU A 337 -33.28 -8.05 -13.07
CA LEU A 337 -32.93 -6.66 -13.36
C LEU A 337 -32.22 -5.95 -12.20
N GLU A 338 -32.55 -6.30 -10.95
CA GLU A 338 -31.98 -5.70 -9.75
C GLU A 338 -30.50 -6.08 -9.57
N ILE A 339 -30.14 -7.31 -9.95
CA ILE A 339 -28.76 -7.81 -9.81
C ILE A 339 -27.87 -7.46 -11.02
N ALA A 340 -28.43 -6.99 -12.14
CA ALA A 340 -27.67 -6.67 -13.36
C ALA A 340 -26.56 -5.64 -13.13
N ALA A 341 -26.84 -4.62 -12.32
CA ALA A 341 -25.84 -3.60 -11.96
C ALA A 341 -24.73 -4.20 -11.10
N THR A 342 -25.10 -4.88 -10.00
CA THR A 342 -24.14 -5.50 -9.09
C THR A 342 -23.27 -6.56 -9.77
N LEU A 343 -23.85 -7.38 -10.64
CA LEU A 343 -23.11 -8.37 -11.41
C LEU A 343 -22.14 -7.70 -12.40
N GLY A 344 -22.57 -6.63 -13.08
CA GLY A 344 -21.70 -5.83 -13.95
C GLY A 344 -20.49 -5.30 -13.19
N ASP A 345 -20.70 -4.72 -12.01
CA ASP A 345 -19.62 -4.22 -11.15
C ASP A 345 -18.67 -5.34 -10.69
N ARG A 346 -19.20 -6.54 -10.36
CA ARG A 346 -18.36 -7.69 -9.97
C ARG A 346 -17.55 -8.26 -11.12
N ILE A 347 -18.14 -8.36 -12.32
CA ILE A 347 -17.42 -8.79 -13.53
C ILE A 347 -16.34 -7.76 -13.88
N PHE A 348 -16.64 -6.47 -13.71
CA PHE A 348 -15.67 -5.40 -13.93
C PHE A 348 -14.49 -5.47 -12.97
N ASN A 349 -14.74 -5.79 -11.69
CA ASN A 349 -13.64 -5.96 -10.74
C ASN A 349 -12.66 -7.06 -11.17
N ILE A 350 -13.08 -8.08 -11.94
CA ILE A 350 -12.17 -9.09 -12.52
C ILE A 350 -11.22 -8.50 -13.58
N GLU A 351 -11.59 -7.38 -14.22
CA GLU A 351 -10.69 -6.59 -15.08
C GLU A 351 -9.59 -5.88 -14.27
N GLY A 352 -9.67 -5.87 -12.93
CA GLY A 352 -8.65 -5.31 -12.03
C GLY A 352 -8.11 -6.27 -10.96
N THR A 353 -8.78 -7.40 -10.68
CA THR A 353 -8.50 -8.29 -9.54
C THR A 353 -8.00 -9.68 -9.97
N GLY A 354 -7.02 -10.22 -9.24
CA GLY A 354 -6.90 -11.67 -9.07
C GLY A 354 -8.12 -12.21 -8.30
N LYS A 355 -8.56 -13.44 -8.58
CA LYS A 355 -9.78 -14.12 -8.08
C LYS A 355 -9.97 -14.10 -6.53
N GLY A 356 -10.31 -12.97 -5.92
CA GLY A 356 -10.35 -12.82 -4.46
C GLY A 356 -11.50 -11.96 -3.93
N GLU A 357 -11.72 -12.07 -2.62
CA GLU A 357 -12.72 -11.32 -1.88
C GLU A 357 -12.34 -9.84 -1.78
N ASP A 358 -11.52 -9.45 -0.84
CA ASP A 358 -11.23 -8.03 -0.66
C ASP A 358 -10.27 -7.51 -1.72
N PHE A 359 -10.18 -6.17 -1.85
CA PHE A 359 -9.18 -5.55 -2.70
C PHE A 359 -7.83 -6.20 -2.40
N GLN A 360 -7.29 -6.92 -3.36
CA GLN A 360 -6.05 -7.65 -3.21
C GLN A 360 -4.93 -6.65 -3.31
N MET A 361 -4.76 -6.05 -4.49
CA MET A 361 -3.65 -5.13 -4.74
C MET A 361 -4.09 -3.86 -5.48
N GLU A 362 -5.37 -3.71 -5.78
CA GLU A 362 -5.92 -2.59 -6.54
C GLU A 362 -5.68 -1.27 -5.80
N PHE A 363 -5.73 -1.31 -4.47
CA PHE A 363 -5.44 -0.18 -3.60
C PHE A 363 -4.16 -0.41 -2.80
N ALA A 364 -3.19 -1.17 -3.33
CA ALA A 364 -1.97 -1.52 -2.60
C ALA A 364 -1.21 -0.30 -2.05
N GLN A 365 -1.23 0.83 -2.78
CA GLN A 365 -0.48 2.03 -2.44
C GLN A 365 1.00 1.73 -2.16
N ALA A 366 1.59 0.86 -2.99
CA ALA A 366 2.96 0.42 -2.82
C ALA A 366 3.94 1.59 -2.95
N GLY A 367 4.95 1.62 -2.09
CA GLY A 367 5.82 2.79 -1.92
C GLY A 367 5.28 3.81 -0.91
N PHE A 368 4.32 3.41 -0.07
CA PHE A 368 3.90 4.20 1.09
C PHE A 368 5.08 4.47 2.03
N SER A 369 5.90 3.45 2.26
CA SER A 369 7.23 3.53 2.86
C SER A 369 8.22 2.73 2.04
N ALA A 370 9.51 3.04 2.15
CA ALA A 370 10.55 2.31 1.44
C ALA A 370 11.81 2.16 2.29
N HIS A 371 12.55 1.07 2.10
CA HIS A 371 13.84 0.85 2.75
C HIS A 371 14.74 -0.01 1.87
N GLN A 372 15.98 0.45 1.66
CA GLN A 372 17.01 -0.32 0.97
C GLN A 372 17.72 -1.25 1.96
N THR A 373 17.71 -2.55 1.69
CA THR A 373 18.43 -3.54 2.50
C THR A 373 19.89 -3.66 2.08
N SER A 374 20.70 -4.30 2.92
CA SER A 374 22.12 -4.57 2.64
C SER A 374 22.36 -5.58 1.49
N LYS A 375 21.32 -6.28 1.04
CA LYS A 375 21.37 -7.36 0.03
C LYS A 375 20.82 -6.94 -1.34
N ASP A 376 20.86 -5.65 -1.65
CA ASP A 376 20.32 -5.07 -2.89
C ASP A 376 18.83 -5.38 -3.12
N VAL A 377 18.04 -5.41 -2.03
CA VAL A 377 16.58 -5.54 -2.08
C VAL A 377 15.95 -4.26 -1.56
N VAL A 378 15.02 -3.69 -2.31
CA VAL A 378 14.20 -2.57 -1.85
C VAL A 378 12.91 -3.13 -1.26
N MET A 379 12.65 -2.82 0.00
CA MET A 379 11.35 -3.05 0.62
C MET A 379 10.43 -1.89 0.29
N LEU A 380 9.22 -2.18 -0.19
CA LEU A 380 8.18 -1.21 -0.47
C LEU A 380 6.93 -1.58 0.32
N GLY A 381 6.55 -0.72 1.24
CA GLY A 381 5.33 -0.87 2.03
C GLY A 381 4.08 -0.67 1.16
N ALA A 382 3.12 -1.60 1.26
CA ALA A 382 1.87 -1.60 0.51
C ALA A 382 0.68 -1.71 1.47
N VAL A 383 0.31 -0.57 2.07
CA VAL A 383 -0.64 -0.50 3.20
C VAL A 383 -2.07 -0.89 2.87
N GLY A 384 -2.50 -0.70 1.61
CA GLY A 384 -3.87 -0.97 1.20
C GLY A 384 -4.06 -2.35 0.56
N ALA A 385 -3.02 -3.18 0.54
CA ALA A 385 -3.12 -4.56 0.08
C ALA A 385 -4.05 -5.39 1.00
N TYR A 386 -4.73 -6.38 0.43
CA TYR A 386 -5.59 -7.36 1.10
C TYR A 386 -6.59 -6.70 2.07
N GLY A 387 -7.45 -5.82 1.54
CA GLY A 387 -8.44 -5.10 2.35
C GLY A 387 -7.82 -4.21 3.42
N TRP A 388 -6.69 -3.55 3.10
CA TRP A 388 -5.90 -2.74 4.04
C TRP A 388 -5.33 -3.51 5.24
N SER A 389 -5.26 -4.84 5.17
CA SER A 389 -4.38 -5.61 6.05
C SER A 389 -2.93 -5.17 5.86
N GLY A 390 -2.56 -4.89 4.61
CA GLY A 390 -1.25 -4.42 4.18
C GLY A 390 -0.25 -5.56 3.96
N THR A 391 0.80 -5.27 3.21
CA THR A 391 1.90 -6.20 2.94
C THR A 391 3.19 -5.44 2.61
N VAL A 392 4.25 -6.18 2.29
CA VAL A 392 5.52 -5.65 1.81
C VAL A 392 5.84 -6.25 0.45
N VAL A 393 6.22 -5.41 -0.50
CA VAL A 393 6.74 -5.79 -1.82
C VAL A 393 8.26 -5.72 -1.77
N HIS A 394 8.93 -6.81 -2.14
CA HIS A 394 10.39 -6.85 -2.25
C HIS A 394 10.78 -6.69 -3.71
N GLN A 395 11.52 -5.63 -4.02
CA GLN A 395 12.06 -5.41 -5.36
C GLN A 395 13.53 -5.85 -5.39
N LYS A 396 13.85 -6.72 -6.35
CA LYS A 396 15.22 -7.14 -6.67
C LYS A 396 15.49 -6.93 -8.15
N GLY A 397 16.22 -5.87 -8.48
CA GLY A 397 16.35 -5.42 -9.87
C GLY A 397 14.98 -5.02 -10.43
N GLN A 398 14.53 -5.72 -11.48
CA GLN A 398 13.21 -5.52 -12.11
C GLN A 398 12.13 -6.49 -11.59
N ASN A 399 12.48 -7.44 -10.72
CA ASN A 399 11.53 -8.40 -10.17
C ASN A 399 10.87 -7.83 -8.91
N PHE A 400 9.57 -8.04 -8.78
CA PHE A 400 8.76 -7.60 -7.65
C PHE A 400 8.09 -8.82 -7.01
N ASP A 401 8.54 -9.18 -5.82
CA ASP A 401 7.99 -10.28 -5.04
C ASP A 401 7.03 -9.71 -3.99
N VAL A 402 5.74 -9.89 -4.23
CA VAL A 402 4.68 -9.48 -3.29
C VAL A 402 4.45 -10.61 -2.29
N LEU A 403 4.57 -10.31 -0.99
CA LEU A 403 4.24 -11.31 0.01
C LEU A 403 2.71 -11.58 0.04
N PRO A 404 2.30 -12.87 0.04
CA PRO A 404 0.89 -13.24 0.07
C PRO A 404 0.26 -12.88 1.42
N GLU A 405 -1.05 -12.63 1.44
CA GLU A 405 -1.82 -12.31 2.66
C GLU A 405 -1.53 -13.27 3.83
N LYS A 406 -1.49 -14.57 3.53
CA LYS A 406 -1.21 -15.67 4.48
C LYS A 406 0.14 -15.54 5.21
N ALA A 407 1.08 -14.76 4.68
CA ALA A 407 2.37 -14.51 5.33
C ALA A 407 2.19 -13.84 6.70
N PHE A 408 1.16 -12.99 6.85
CA PHE A 408 0.94 -12.16 8.04
C PHE A 408 -0.44 -12.32 8.66
N GLU A 409 -1.39 -12.96 7.98
CA GLU A 409 -2.78 -13.17 8.43
C GLU A 409 -2.88 -13.60 9.91
N ASN A 410 -2.12 -14.62 10.31
CA ASN A 410 -2.14 -15.17 11.67
C ASN A 410 -1.67 -14.19 12.75
N ILE A 411 -0.69 -13.33 12.45
CA ILE A 411 -0.14 -12.39 13.43
C ILE A 411 -0.92 -11.09 13.49
N LEU A 412 -1.64 -10.74 12.42
CA LEU A 412 -2.43 -9.53 12.40
C LEU A 412 -3.69 -9.69 13.26
N ASP A 413 -4.22 -10.92 13.41
CA ASP A 413 -5.49 -11.23 14.09
C ASP A 413 -6.62 -10.30 13.58
N ASN A 414 -6.63 -10.09 12.26
CA ASN A 414 -7.51 -9.17 11.57
C ASN A 414 -8.92 -9.76 11.47
N LYS A 415 -9.65 -9.78 12.59
CA LYS A 415 -11.10 -9.96 12.58
C LYS A 415 -11.77 -8.70 11.99
N ASN A 416 -11.64 -8.48 10.68
CA ASN A 416 -12.25 -7.39 9.90
C ASN A 416 -11.71 -5.96 10.15
N HIS A 417 -10.40 -5.76 10.38
CA HIS A 417 -9.84 -4.42 10.57
C HIS A 417 -8.63 -4.14 9.66
N SER A 418 -8.54 -2.90 9.17
CA SER A 418 -7.42 -2.39 8.38
C SER A 418 -6.18 -2.17 9.25
N ALA A 419 -5.20 -3.08 9.17
CA ALA A 419 -3.98 -3.07 9.99
C ALA A 419 -2.88 -2.14 9.48
N TYR A 420 -2.86 -1.85 8.18
CA TYR A 420 -1.84 -1.04 7.49
C TYR A 420 -0.43 -1.59 7.65
N LEU A 421 -0.24 -2.91 7.55
CA LEU A 421 1.10 -3.48 7.51
C LEU A 421 1.90 -2.90 6.32
N GLY A 422 3.16 -2.55 6.58
CA GLY A 422 3.98 -1.84 5.61
C GLY A 422 3.80 -0.32 5.65
N TYR A 423 3.18 0.22 6.70
CA TYR A 423 3.16 1.68 6.92
C TYR A 423 4.57 2.24 7.12
N SER A 424 5.43 1.45 7.76
CA SER A 424 6.87 1.66 7.86
C SER A 424 7.59 0.34 7.64
N VAL A 425 8.74 0.38 6.98
CA VAL A 425 9.59 -0.80 6.73
C VAL A 425 11.04 -0.46 7.06
N THR A 426 11.79 -1.45 7.55
CA THR A 426 13.24 -1.32 7.79
C THR A 426 13.90 -2.71 7.87
N SER A 427 15.20 -2.78 8.15
CA SER A 427 15.92 -4.04 8.40
C SER A 427 16.81 -3.97 9.63
N LEU A 428 17.08 -5.13 10.23
CA LEU A 428 18.00 -5.32 11.36
C LEU A 428 19.14 -6.25 10.90
N ARG A 429 20.37 -5.95 11.26
CA ARG A 429 21.54 -6.79 10.92
C ARG A 429 22.07 -7.49 12.15
N HIS A 430 22.34 -8.80 12.04
CA HIS A 430 22.99 -9.59 13.08
C HIS A 430 23.94 -10.60 12.41
N GLY A 431 25.25 -10.31 12.48
CA GLY A 431 26.25 -11.05 11.70
C GLY A 431 26.00 -10.93 10.19
N SER A 432 25.92 -12.06 9.49
CA SER A 432 25.58 -12.11 8.06
C SER A 432 24.07 -12.19 7.79
N THR A 433 23.26 -12.31 8.83
CA THR A 433 21.81 -12.37 8.72
C THR A 433 21.23 -10.96 8.73
N GLU A 434 20.27 -10.74 7.84
CA GLU A 434 19.49 -9.52 7.79
C GLU A 434 18.03 -9.91 7.99
N TYR A 435 17.42 -9.32 9.01
CA TYR A 435 16.02 -9.48 9.36
C TYR A 435 15.23 -8.30 8.83
N LEU A 436 14.05 -8.56 8.28
CA LEU A 436 13.18 -7.53 7.73
C LEU A 436 12.15 -7.16 8.79
N VAL A 437 11.79 -5.88 8.84
CA VAL A 437 10.84 -5.36 9.82
C VAL A 437 9.76 -4.56 9.13
N ALA A 438 8.51 -4.80 9.52
CA ALA A 438 7.37 -4.01 9.05
C ALA A 438 6.48 -3.58 10.22
N GLY A 439 5.97 -2.36 10.12
CA GLY A 439 5.04 -1.77 11.06
C GLY A 439 3.61 -1.82 10.54
N ALA A 440 2.67 -2.12 11.43
CA ALA A 440 1.22 -2.13 11.18
C ALA A 440 0.52 -1.33 12.29
N PRO A 441 0.56 0.00 12.25
CA PRO A 441 0.16 0.86 13.37
C PRO A 441 -1.33 0.83 13.71
N ARG A 442 -2.16 0.21 12.86
CA ARG A 442 -3.59 0.01 13.10
C ARG A 442 -3.96 -1.42 13.45
N ALA A 443 -3.00 -2.35 13.46
CA ALA A 443 -3.26 -3.74 13.82
C ALA A 443 -3.86 -3.81 15.23
N ASN A 444 -5.02 -4.48 15.34
CA ASN A 444 -5.83 -4.54 16.57
C ASN A 444 -6.05 -3.17 17.26
N HIS A 445 -6.05 -2.09 16.48
CA HIS A 445 -6.13 -0.69 16.93
C HIS A 445 -5.03 -0.19 17.87
N THR A 446 -4.13 -1.04 18.36
CA THR A 446 -3.01 -0.64 19.22
C THR A 446 -1.70 -0.52 18.47
N GLY A 447 -1.55 -1.24 17.36
CA GLY A 447 -0.37 -1.29 16.53
C GLY A 447 0.48 -2.54 16.74
N LEU A 448 1.28 -2.88 15.73
CA LEU A 448 2.14 -4.07 15.70
C LEU A 448 3.45 -3.74 14.97
N VAL A 449 4.54 -4.33 15.43
CA VAL A 449 5.80 -4.46 14.71
C VAL A 449 6.09 -5.94 14.52
N VAL A 450 6.44 -6.34 13.30
CA VAL A 450 6.81 -7.71 12.96
C VAL A 450 8.24 -7.77 12.45
N VAL A 451 9.02 -8.71 12.96
CA VAL A 451 10.34 -9.08 12.45
C VAL A 451 10.22 -10.41 11.72
N TYR A 452 10.75 -10.51 10.51
CA TYR A 452 10.62 -11.69 9.66
C TYR A 452 11.84 -11.88 8.76
N THR A 453 11.96 -13.09 8.20
CA THR A 453 12.93 -13.43 7.14
C THR A 453 12.19 -13.91 5.92
N VAL A 454 12.75 -13.73 4.73
CA VAL A 454 12.22 -14.31 3.47
C VAL A 454 13.24 -15.29 2.93
N ASP A 455 12.79 -16.51 2.61
CA ASP A 455 13.66 -17.54 2.03
C ASP A 455 13.84 -17.37 0.51
N SER A 456 14.64 -18.24 -0.11
CA SER A 456 14.89 -18.20 -1.56
C SER A 456 13.67 -18.47 -2.43
N THR A 457 12.58 -18.99 -1.86
CA THR A 457 11.31 -19.25 -2.55
C THR A 457 10.32 -18.10 -2.39
N GLY A 458 10.69 -17.04 -1.67
CA GLY A 458 9.82 -15.90 -1.41
C GLY A 458 8.87 -16.11 -0.24
N GLN A 459 9.03 -17.18 0.55
CA GLN A 459 8.18 -17.45 1.70
C GLN A 459 8.69 -16.69 2.94
N ALA A 460 7.79 -15.94 3.58
CA ALA A 460 8.08 -15.24 4.81
C ALA A 460 7.97 -16.18 6.03
N SER A 461 8.94 -16.05 6.94
CA SER A 461 8.95 -16.70 8.25
C SER A 461 9.03 -15.62 9.33
N ILE A 462 8.01 -15.56 10.18
CA ILE A 462 7.98 -14.64 11.32
C ILE A 462 9.03 -15.07 12.36
N ARG A 463 9.76 -14.08 12.89
CA ARG A 463 10.79 -14.27 13.92
C ARG A 463 10.36 -13.73 15.26
N ASP A 464 9.82 -12.53 15.27
CA ASP A 464 9.28 -11.91 16.48
C ASP A 464 8.16 -10.92 16.14
N THR A 465 7.34 -10.61 17.14
CA THR A 465 6.27 -9.62 17.04
C THR A 465 6.12 -8.83 18.34
N GLN A 466 6.03 -7.52 18.23
CA GLN A 466 5.79 -6.61 19.36
C GLN A 466 4.46 -5.88 19.16
N ARG A 467 3.59 -5.87 20.17
CA ARG A 467 2.27 -5.21 20.10
C ARG A 467 2.26 -3.93 20.93
N GLY A 468 1.61 -2.91 20.38
CA GLY A 468 1.28 -1.70 21.12
C GLY A 468 0.29 -2.00 22.26
N THR A 469 0.40 -1.26 23.35
CA THR A 469 -0.41 -1.48 24.55
C THR A 469 -1.61 -0.54 24.67
N GLN A 470 -1.63 0.58 23.94
CA GLN A 470 -2.68 1.58 24.02
C GLN A 470 -3.42 1.71 22.68
N ILE A 471 -4.75 1.70 22.72
CA ILE A 471 -5.58 1.90 21.53
C ILE A 471 -5.34 3.28 20.92
N GLY A 472 -5.22 3.34 19.60
CA GLY A 472 -4.99 4.55 18.85
C GLY A 472 -3.59 5.14 18.99
N SER A 473 -2.66 4.51 19.71
CA SER A 473 -1.31 5.07 19.91
C SER A 473 -0.46 5.09 18.64
N TYR A 474 -0.89 4.34 17.63
CA TYR A 474 -0.23 4.24 16.33
C TYR A 474 1.18 3.62 16.43
N PHE A 475 1.33 2.64 17.33
CA PHE A 475 2.62 1.98 17.60
C PHE A 475 3.13 1.23 16.37
N GLY A 476 4.39 1.46 15.99
CA GLY A 476 4.96 0.86 14.79
C GLY A 476 4.76 1.70 13.53
N SER A 477 4.43 2.99 13.66
CA SER A 477 4.35 3.89 12.50
C SER A 477 5.68 4.46 12.04
N VAL A 478 6.69 4.41 12.91
CA VAL A 478 8.07 4.83 12.65
C VAL A 478 8.97 3.75 13.23
N LEU A 479 9.94 3.29 12.44
CA LEU A 479 10.93 2.28 12.81
C LEU A 479 12.30 2.86 12.53
N CYS A 480 13.19 2.81 13.51
CA CYS A 480 14.55 3.31 13.37
C CYS A 480 15.53 2.29 13.97
N PRO A 481 16.18 1.45 13.14
CA PRO A 481 17.24 0.58 13.61
C PRO A 481 18.50 1.41 13.92
N LEU A 482 19.26 0.99 14.92
CA LEU A 482 20.49 1.67 15.31
C LEU A 482 21.56 0.64 15.70
N ASP A 483 22.69 0.74 15.02
CA ASP A 483 23.98 0.17 15.44
C ASP A 483 24.69 1.25 16.26
N VAL A 484 24.64 1.10 17.59
CA VAL A 484 25.10 2.13 18.54
C VAL A 484 26.62 2.11 18.59
N ASN A 485 27.22 0.92 18.68
CA ASN A 485 28.66 0.77 18.86
C ASN A 485 29.46 0.70 17.54
N LYS A 486 28.78 0.71 16.39
CA LYS A 486 29.33 0.64 15.03
C LYS A 486 30.06 -0.67 14.75
N ASP A 487 29.68 -1.77 15.40
CA ASP A 487 30.25 -3.10 15.17
C ASP A 487 29.64 -3.81 13.95
N GLY A 488 28.62 -3.19 13.36
CA GLY A 488 27.89 -3.68 12.23
C GLY A 488 26.63 -4.47 12.60
N VAL A 489 26.32 -4.66 13.87
CA VAL A 489 25.10 -5.30 14.33
C VAL A 489 24.11 -4.22 14.76
N THR A 490 22.84 -4.42 14.44
CA THR A 490 21.79 -3.55 14.99
C THR A 490 21.62 -3.89 16.46
N ASP A 491 21.99 -2.96 17.34
CA ASP A 491 21.88 -3.10 18.79
C ASP A 491 20.44 -2.88 19.27
N VAL A 492 19.80 -1.82 18.75
CA VAL A 492 18.46 -1.41 19.17
C VAL A 492 17.57 -1.05 17.99
N LEU A 493 16.28 -1.31 18.16
CA LEU A 493 15.21 -0.82 17.32
C LEU A 493 14.36 0.17 18.11
N LEU A 494 14.29 1.41 17.63
CA LEU A 494 13.35 2.39 18.16
C LEU A 494 12.02 2.32 17.41
N VAL A 495 10.92 2.35 18.16
CA VAL A 495 9.57 2.26 17.61
C VAL A 495 8.72 3.45 18.07
N GLY A 496 8.25 4.24 17.12
CA GLY A 496 7.37 5.38 17.37
C GLY A 496 5.92 4.98 17.59
N ALA A 497 5.26 5.65 18.54
CA ALA A 497 3.83 5.66 18.78
C ALA A 497 3.37 7.11 18.99
N PRO A 498 3.38 7.94 17.93
CA PRO A 498 3.21 9.40 18.04
C PRO A 498 1.83 9.81 18.55
N MET A 499 0.82 8.96 18.43
CA MET A 499 -0.53 9.24 18.92
C MET A 499 -0.77 8.71 20.34
N PHE A 500 0.27 8.21 21.03
CA PHE A 500 0.15 7.79 22.42
C PHE A 500 -0.38 8.93 23.29
N MET A 501 -1.49 8.67 23.97
CA MET A 501 -2.14 9.59 24.88
C MET A 501 -1.56 9.48 26.29
N SER A 502 -1.24 10.64 26.87
CA SER A 502 -0.88 10.76 28.29
C SER A 502 -2.10 10.59 29.21
N GLU A 503 -1.83 10.52 30.52
CA GLU A 503 -2.87 10.53 31.55
C GLU A 503 -3.76 11.79 31.49
N GLU A 504 -3.22 12.89 30.95
CA GLU A 504 -3.92 14.17 30.75
C GLU A 504 -4.72 14.24 29.44
N LYS A 505 -4.87 13.09 28.74
CA LYS A 505 -5.60 12.97 27.46
C LYS A 505 -5.03 13.88 26.36
N LYS A 506 -3.71 14.01 26.33
CA LYS A 506 -2.98 14.73 25.29
C LYS A 506 -2.21 13.74 24.42
N GLU A 507 -2.15 13.97 23.12
CA GLU A 507 -1.34 13.19 22.16
C GLU A 507 0.14 13.51 22.38
N ARG A 508 0.68 13.07 23.51
CA ARG A 508 2.08 13.28 23.91
C ARG A 508 3.01 12.59 22.93
N GLY A 509 2.65 11.38 22.48
CA GLY A 509 3.53 10.49 21.72
C GLY A 509 4.53 9.77 22.62
N LYS A 510 5.10 8.68 22.11
CA LYS A 510 6.03 7.82 22.83
C LYS A 510 6.99 7.13 21.85
N VAL A 511 8.23 6.91 22.27
CA VAL A 511 9.24 6.13 21.51
C VAL A 511 9.74 5.00 22.38
N TYR A 512 9.48 3.78 21.97
CA TYR A 512 9.89 2.55 22.64
C TYR A 512 11.28 2.13 22.17
N LEU A 513 12.03 1.49 23.05
CA LEU A 513 13.37 0.98 22.77
C LEU A 513 13.37 -0.53 22.92
N PHE A 514 13.77 -1.25 21.88
CA PHE A 514 13.93 -2.70 21.92
C PHE A 514 15.38 -3.06 21.66
N ALA A 515 16.00 -3.82 22.55
CA ALA A 515 17.28 -4.47 22.26
C ALA A 515 17.05 -5.58 21.23
N VAL A 516 17.95 -5.71 20.28
CA VAL A 516 17.86 -6.67 19.19
C VAL A 516 18.88 -7.78 19.42
N THR A 517 18.44 -9.03 19.40
CA THR A 517 19.35 -10.18 19.44
C THR A 517 18.81 -11.27 18.54
N ASP A 518 19.53 -11.55 17.46
CA ASP A 518 19.14 -12.55 16.45
C ASP A 518 17.69 -12.39 15.93
N GLY A 519 17.27 -11.14 15.70
CA GLY A 519 15.92 -10.81 15.23
C GLY A 519 14.83 -10.85 16.30
N ILE A 520 15.16 -11.15 17.55
CA ILE A 520 14.26 -11.05 18.71
C ILE A 520 14.34 -9.66 19.32
N LEU A 521 13.19 -9.05 19.60
CA LEU A 521 13.06 -7.73 20.21
C LEU A 521 12.80 -7.86 21.71
N SER A 522 13.67 -7.28 22.53
CA SER A 522 13.55 -7.29 23.99
C SER A 522 13.28 -5.87 24.50
N ASP A 523 12.12 -5.64 25.12
CA ASP A 523 11.71 -4.32 25.64
C ASP A 523 12.73 -3.75 26.64
N GLN A 524 13.24 -2.55 26.36
CA GLN A 524 14.16 -1.77 27.20
C GLN A 524 13.50 -0.50 27.75
N GLY A 525 12.18 -0.37 27.63
CA GLY A 525 11.42 0.80 28.03
C GLY A 525 11.25 1.80 26.90
N PHE A 526 11.37 3.09 27.23
CA PHE A 526 11.04 4.17 26.31
C PHE A 526 11.84 5.43 26.64
N LEU A 527 12.07 6.26 25.61
CA LEU A 527 12.76 7.54 25.75
C LEU A 527 11.90 8.52 26.58
N GLU A 528 12.55 9.29 27.44
CA GLU A 528 11.91 10.38 28.18
C GLU A 528 11.56 11.52 27.22
N GLY A 529 10.27 11.64 26.92
CA GLY A 529 9.72 12.64 26.01
C GLY A 529 9.17 13.90 26.71
N PRO A 530 8.37 14.70 25.97
CA PRO A 530 7.77 15.97 26.41
C PRO A 530 6.92 15.88 27.67
N SER A 531 6.48 16.99 28.25
CA SER A 531 5.56 16.96 29.40
C SER A 531 4.22 16.26 29.08
N ALA A 532 3.58 15.67 30.09
CA ALA A 532 2.31 14.96 29.92
C ALA A 532 1.14 15.84 29.44
N VAL A 533 1.23 17.16 29.62
CA VAL A 533 0.20 18.12 29.21
C VAL A 533 0.34 18.63 27.76
N GLU A 534 1.42 18.23 27.07
CA GLU A 534 1.69 18.65 25.70
C GLU A 534 1.03 17.72 24.67
N ASN A 535 0.43 18.30 23.63
CA ASN A 535 0.05 17.58 22.41
C ASN A 535 1.25 17.59 21.47
N ALA A 536 2.27 16.78 21.77
CA ALA A 536 3.57 16.90 21.13
C ALA A 536 3.75 16.00 19.88
N ARG A 537 3.04 14.87 19.82
CA ARG A 537 3.31 13.78 18.86
C ARG A 537 4.77 13.37 18.80
N PHE A 538 5.40 13.24 19.97
CA PHE A 538 6.77 12.77 20.10
C PHE A 538 6.94 11.38 19.48
N GLY A 539 7.96 11.22 18.63
CA GLY A 539 8.18 9.99 17.87
C GLY A 539 7.50 9.96 16.50
N MET A 540 7.00 11.10 16.01
CA MET A 540 6.46 11.22 14.65
C MET A 540 7.54 11.07 13.58
N ALA A 541 8.78 11.44 13.90
CA ALA A 541 9.97 11.17 13.13
C ALA A 541 11.10 10.77 14.08
N ILE A 542 11.89 9.78 13.68
CA ILE A 542 13.06 9.29 14.42
C ILE A 542 14.15 9.08 13.38
N SER A 543 15.35 9.61 13.63
CA SER A 543 16.52 9.37 12.80
C SER A 543 17.66 8.86 13.66
N ALA A 544 18.27 7.75 13.24
CA ALA A 544 19.61 7.41 13.65
C ALA A 544 20.56 8.45 13.04
N VAL A 545 21.49 8.93 13.84
CA VAL A 545 22.51 9.88 13.42
C VAL A 545 23.84 9.26 13.81
N PRO A 546 24.91 9.41 13.02
CA PRO A 546 26.23 9.06 13.52
C PRO A 546 26.57 9.90 14.76
N ASP A 547 27.75 9.65 15.30
CA ASP A 547 28.20 10.19 16.58
C ASP A 547 28.32 11.73 16.58
N LEU A 548 27.34 12.41 17.21
CA LEU A 548 27.23 13.87 17.30
C LEU A 548 28.10 14.44 18.41
N ASN A 549 28.53 13.62 19.37
CA ASN A 549 29.32 14.05 20.52
C ASN A 549 30.77 13.55 20.50
N LEU A 550 31.14 12.82 19.45
CA LEU A 550 32.45 12.21 19.23
C LEU A 550 32.88 11.27 20.37
N ASP A 551 31.92 10.59 21.01
CA ASP A 551 32.18 9.65 22.11
C ASP A 551 32.36 8.19 21.65
N GLY A 552 32.20 7.95 20.35
CA GLY A 552 32.30 6.65 19.70
C GLY A 552 30.95 6.05 19.33
N PHE A 553 29.85 6.48 19.94
CA PHE A 553 28.54 5.86 19.80
C PHE A 553 27.63 6.63 18.85
N SER A 554 26.81 5.91 18.08
CA SER A 554 25.76 6.53 17.24
C SER A 554 24.62 7.06 18.11
N ASP A 555 24.00 8.14 17.66
CA ASP A 555 23.00 8.90 18.41
C ASP A 555 21.61 8.85 17.75
N VAL A 556 20.62 9.40 18.45
CA VAL A 556 19.23 9.45 17.96
C VAL A 556 18.66 10.84 18.06
N VAL A 557 17.94 11.23 17.02
CA VAL A 557 17.15 12.46 16.97
C VAL A 557 15.67 12.13 16.84
N VAL A 558 14.83 12.74 17.67
CA VAL A 558 13.39 12.48 17.71
C VAL A 558 12.59 13.78 17.55
N GLY A 559 11.62 13.74 16.65
CA GLY A 559 10.72 14.85 16.36
C GLY A 559 9.44 14.85 17.20
N ALA A 560 9.03 16.04 17.63
CA ALA A 560 7.77 16.33 18.32
C ALA A 560 7.11 17.56 17.66
N PRO A 561 6.59 17.42 16.42
CA PRO A 561 6.17 18.57 15.61
C PRO A 561 5.00 19.35 16.17
N LEU A 562 4.18 18.77 17.05
CA LEU A 562 3.01 19.46 17.61
C LEU A 562 3.29 20.15 18.95
N GLU A 563 4.48 19.96 19.53
CA GLU A 563 4.88 20.59 20.79
C GLU A 563 5.02 22.12 20.66
N ASP A 564 4.99 22.83 21.79
CA ASP A 564 5.12 24.28 21.87
C ASP A 564 4.03 25.01 21.05
N ASN A 565 2.79 24.51 21.11
CA ASN A 565 1.64 24.95 20.30
C ASN A 565 1.87 24.81 18.80
N SER A 566 2.22 23.60 18.35
CA SER A 566 2.43 23.29 16.92
C SER A 566 3.61 24.01 16.27
N ARG A 567 4.51 24.61 17.06
CA ARG A 567 5.78 25.15 16.54
C ARG A 567 6.79 24.04 16.29
N GLY A 568 6.75 23.00 17.11
CA GLY A 568 7.54 21.80 16.98
C GLY A 568 8.90 21.87 17.64
N VAL A 569 9.39 20.71 18.05
CA VAL A 569 10.61 20.50 18.81
C VAL A 569 11.33 19.26 18.29
N VAL A 570 12.66 19.28 18.39
CA VAL A 570 13.52 18.12 18.16
C VAL A 570 14.32 17.81 19.43
N TYR A 571 14.43 16.53 19.77
CA TYR A 571 15.17 16.01 20.91
C TYR A 571 16.37 15.20 20.42
N VAL A 572 17.51 15.33 21.10
CA VAL A 572 18.74 14.55 20.84
C VAL A 572 19.00 13.63 22.02
N TYR A 573 19.25 12.36 21.75
CA TYR A 573 19.59 11.33 22.73
C TYR A 573 20.92 10.70 22.34
N PHE A 574 21.85 10.64 23.29
CA PHE A 574 23.16 10.05 23.02
C PHE A 574 23.16 8.53 23.18
N GLY A 575 23.96 7.87 22.35
CA GLY A 575 24.31 6.47 22.53
C GLY A 575 25.06 6.20 23.84
N ASP A 576 24.99 4.98 24.32
CA ASP A 576 25.79 4.47 25.43
C ASP A 576 25.98 2.96 25.28
N LYS A 577 27.21 2.55 24.93
CA LYS A 577 27.58 1.15 24.68
C LYS A 577 26.74 0.55 23.55
N THR A 578 25.74 -0.26 23.87
CA THR A 578 24.87 -0.99 22.94
C THR A 578 23.41 -0.53 23.09
N THR A 579 23.18 0.67 23.63
CA THR A 579 21.84 1.21 23.85
C THR A 579 21.83 2.74 23.76
N VAL A 580 20.68 3.36 24.00
CA VAL A 580 20.50 4.82 23.95
C VAL A 580 20.12 5.30 25.34
N ARG A 581 20.68 6.44 25.76
CA ARG A 581 20.30 7.08 27.04
C ARG A 581 18.83 7.49 26.99
N LEU A 582 18.07 7.16 28.04
CA LEU A 582 16.65 7.48 28.08
C LEU A 582 16.37 8.98 28.22
N GLN A 583 17.29 9.73 28.84
CA GLN A 583 17.19 11.19 28.98
C GLN A 583 17.77 11.89 27.76
N HIS A 584 17.05 12.89 27.25
CA HIS A 584 17.55 13.70 26.15
C HIS A 584 18.73 14.56 26.61
N SER A 585 19.76 14.63 25.77
CA SER A 585 20.91 15.50 25.97
C SER A 585 20.62 16.94 25.55
N GLN A 586 19.72 17.12 24.59
CA GLN A 586 19.37 18.43 24.06
C GLN A 586 17.92 18.47 23.58
N ARG A 587 17.25 19.61 23.82
CA ARG A 587 15.92 19.95 23.28
C ARG A 587 16.03 21.23 22.45
N ILE A 588 15.65 21.16 21.18
CA ILE A 588 15.75 22.25 20.20
C ILE A 588 14.35 22.67 19.78
N ALA A 589 13.90 23.82 20.28
CA ALA A 589 12.59 24.37 19.90
C ALA A 589 12.67 25.07 18.54
N GLY A 590 11.71 24.82 17.66
CA GLY A 590 11.62 25.48 16.35
C GLY A 590 11.60 27.00 16.44
N LEU A 591 10.99 27.55 17.51
CA LEU A 591 10.95 28.99 17.79
C LEU A 591 12.35 29.62 17.95
N LYS A 592 13.33 28.85 18.42
CA LYS A 592 14.72 29.30 18.59
C LYS A 592 15.44 29.46 17.23
N VAL A 593 15.01 28.71 16.23
CA VAL A 593 15.56 28.75 14.86
C VAL A 593 14.85 29.81 14.03
N ASP A 594 13.51 29.81 14.04
CA ASP A 594 12.70 30.75 13.29
C ASP A 594 11.42 31.10 14.07
N PRO A 595 11.09 32.39 14.30
CA PRO A 595 9.89 32.77 15.04
C PRO A 595 8.56 32.29 14.45
N GLY A 596 8.50 32.11 13.13
CA GLY A 596 7.33 31.64 12.38
C GLY A 596 7.34 30.14 12.11
N MET A 597 8.17 29.36 12.81
CA MET A 597 8.26 27.92 12.61
C MET A 597 6.96 27.20 13.02
N GLN A 598 6.57 26.21 12.21
CA GLN A 598 5.44 25.30 12.50
C GLN A 598 5.82 23.87 12.13
N TYR A 599 5.35 22.90 12.92
CA TYR A 599 5.60 21.47 12.72
C TYR A 599 7.08 21.08 12.58
N PHE A 600 7.97 21.81 13.25
CA PHE A 600 9.41 21.50 13.26
C PHE A 600 9.66 20.12 13.87
N GLY A 601 10.34 19.25 13.12
CA GLY A 601 10.56 17.86 13.53
C GLY A 601 9.55 16.87 12.93
N ARG A 602 8.78 17.27 11.90
CA ARG A 602 7.85 16.35 11.21
C ARG A 602 8.56 15.29 10.35
N SER A 603 9.79 15.57 9.92
CA SER A 603 10.68 14.65 9.22
C SER A 603 12.12 14.98 9.59
N LEU A 604 12.99 13.98 9.59
CA LEU A 604 14.37 14.08 10.04
C LEU A 604 15.29 13.27 9.14
N ASP A 605 16.51 13.75 8.97
CA ASP A 605 17.64 12.97 8.47
C ASP A 605 18.94 13.55 9.05
N GLY A 606 19.90 12.69 9.35
CA GLY A 606 21.21 13.07 9.91
C GLY A 606 22.33 12.16 9.43
N SER A 607 22.25 11.70 8.19
CA SER A 607 23.13 10.65 7.67
C SER A 607 24.58 11.10 7.38
N GLY A 608 24.90 12.39 7.35
CA GLY A 608 26.25 12.83 7.04
C GLY A 608 26.64 14.23 7.52
N ASP A 609 27.92 14.52 7.37
CA ASP A 609 28.52 15.85 7.54
C ASP A 609 28.28 16.65 6.24
N LEU A 610 27.55 17.75 6.33
CA LEU A 610 27.24 18.65 5.24
C LEU A 610 28.05 19.97 5.24
N ASN A 611 28.71 20.34 6.33
CA ASN A 611 29.51 21.57 6.42
C ASN A 611 31.04 21.35 6.29
N GLY A 612 31.50 20.11 6.37
CA GLY A 612 32.90 19.68 6.27
C GLY A 612 33.70 19.72 7.57
N ASP A 613 33.07 19.85 8.74
CA ASP A 613 33.72 19.94 10.04
C ASP A 613 33.92 18.59 10.75
N THR A 614 33.60 17.48 10.07
CA THR A 614 33.70 16.08 10.53
C THR A 614 32.63 15.64 11.53
N ILE A 615 31.72 16.53 11.95
CA ILE A 615 30.58 16.21 12.80
C ILE A 615 29.35 16.01 11.88
N PRO A 616 28.51 14.99 12.13
CA PRO A 616 27.27 14.82 11.38
C PRO A 616 26.31 15.98 11.62
N ASP A 617 25.64 16.43 10.57
CA ASP A 617 24.69 17.53 10.64
C ASP A 617 23.24 17.00 10.68
N ILE A 618 22.28 17.79 11.20
CA ILE A 618 20.87 17.37 11.30
C ILE A 618 19.98 18.20 10.37
N SER A 619 19.24 17.52 9.50
CA SER A 619 18.20 18.12 8.65
C SER A 619 16.81 17.88 9.24
N VAL A 620 16.00 18.94 9.29
CA VAL A 620 14.68 18.92 9.91
C VAL A 620 13.63 19.50 8.97
N GLY A 621 12.58 18.73 8.70
CA GLY A 621 11.40 19.21 7.99
C GLY A 621 10.44 19.96 8.91
N ALA A 622 9.72 20.92 8.34
CA ALA A 622 8.72 21.75 8.99
C ALA A 622 7.62 22.14 7.98
N TYR A 623 6.55 22.80 8.41
CA TYR A 623 5.50 23.26 7.51
C TYR A 623 5.96 24.44 6.64
N GLY A 624 6.13 24.21 5.35
CA GLY A 624 6.63 25.22 4.40
C GLY A 624 8.12 25.53 4.56
N LYS A 625 8.85 24.74 5.35
CA LYS A 625 10.27 24.97 5.65
C LYS A 625 11.05 23.67 5.78
N ALA A 626 12.34 23.74 5.49
CA ALA A 626 13.33 22.72 5.81
C ALA A 626 14.55 23.40 6.44
N VAL A 627 15.15 22.78 7.44
CA VAL A 627 16.22 23.38 8.25
C VAL A 627 17.44 22.48 8.23
N GLN A 628 18.61 23.08 8.08
CA GLN A 628 19.89 22.43 8.35
C GLN A 628 20.47 22.99 9.65
N LEU A 629 20.70 22.11 10.61
CA LEU A 629 21.43 22.36 11.85
C LEU A 629 22.84 21.79 11.73
N TRP A 630 23.77 22.37 12.49
CA TRP A 630 25.20 22.07 12.49
C TRP A 630 25.64 21.56 13.85
#